data_AF-Q93CT6-F1
#
_entry.id   AF-Q93CT6-F1
#
_cell.length_a   1.000
_cell.length_b   1.000
_cell.length_c   1.000
_cell.angle_alpha   90.00
_cell.angle_beta   90.00
_cell.angle_gamma   90.00
#
_symmetry.space_group_name_H-M   'P 1'
#
loop_
_entity.id
_entity.type
_entity.pdbx_description
1 polymer ?
#
loop_
_entity_poly.entity_id
_entity_poly.type
_entity_poly.pdbx_seq_one_letter_code
_entity_poly.pdbx_strand_id
1 'polypeptide(L)'
;MNNFVVIYVCYGDNFNYEIINAKIRRFLAPLDIKAIVIANTKEEYIYFYDENGRAIKKYSGLNSEMEFSGYFYGVAEYFERRNIKNMRQSYIFMNDTLFSHGKLRKIERLGLTEWKLRSLFFKIKNKEIHGFWHKSIYLRETELKKGYFNSKFFILHNWNFTEIKSILNLNGVAVTINDASHYENNIFMSDKYSRFLQRWLHESDGWYKAQGLNSENKKKFVKKATSIVHEHYITKFIEENRIKKHCLINNSRLAKFVMKFIRLEY
;
A
#
# COMPACT_ATOMS: atom_id res chain seq x y z
N MET A 1 -20.02 -11.25 9.44
CA MET A 1 -19.21 -10.04 9.20
C MET A 1 -17.89 -10.44 8.51
N ASN A 2 -17.19 -9.49 7.89
CA ASN A 2 -15.81 -9.71 7.44
C ASN A 2 -14.89 -9.50 8.64
N ASN A 3 -14.00 -10.45 8.89
CA ASN A 3 -12.97 -10.32 9.92
C ASN A 3 -11.68 -9.92 9.21
N PHE A 4 -10.98 -8.92 9.73
CA PHE A 4 -9.80 -8.37 9.08
C PHE A 4 -8.53 -8.63 9.88
N VAL A 5 -7.44 -8.91 9.15
CA VAL A 5 -6.08 -8.79 9.66
C VAL A 5 -5.52 -7.47 9.16
N VAL A 6 -5.08 -6.60 10.05
CA VAL A 6 -4.50 -5.31 9.67
C VAL A 6 -2.99 -5.47 9.62
N ILE A 7 -2.38 -5.06 8.51
CA ILE A 7 -0.94 -4.94 8.35
C ILE A 7 -0.63 -3.45 8.21
N TYR A 8 -0.03 -2.89 9.26
CA TYR A 8 0.35 -1.50 9.33
C TYR A 8 1.88 -1.36 9.25
N VAL A 9 2.36 -0.45 8.41
CA VAL A 9 3.79 -0.21 8.24
C VAL A 9 4.15 1.21 8.65
N CYS A 10 5.22 1.37 9.42
CA CYS A 10 5.72 2.68 9.79
C CYS A 10 7.24 2.78 9.64
N TYR A 11 7.68 4.04 9.60
CA TYR A 11 9.08 4.43 9.62
C TYR A 11 9.30 5.49 10.70
N GLY A 12 9.84 5.11 11.86
CA GLY A 12 10.10 6.05 12.94
C GLY A 12 10.85 5.44 14.12
N ASP A 13 11.51 6.31 14.89
CA ASP A 13 12.19 5.93 16.14
C ASP A 13 11.23 6.02 17.33
N ASN A 14 11.49 5.24 18.38
CA ASN A 14 10.80 5.30 19.67
C ASN A 14 9.27 5.24 19.53
N PHE A 15 8.81 4.36 18.65
CA PHE A 15 7.41 4.30 18.25
C PHE A 15 6.55 3.70 19.37
N ASN A 16 5.62 4.48 19.93
CA ASN A 16 4.67 3.96 20.91
C ASN A 16 3.58 3.14 20.21
N TYR A 17 3.84 1.84 20.09
CA TYR A 17 3.02 0.87 19.39
C TYR A 17 1.62 0.70 20.00
N GLU A 18 1.44 0.89 21.31
CA GLU A 18 0.12 0.80 21.97
C GLU A 18 -0.79 1.95 21.53
N ILE A 19 -0.24 3.18 21.48
CA ILE A 19 -0.95 4.34 20.97
C ILE A 19 -1.35 4.14 19.50
N ILE A 20 -0.50 3.48 18.71
CA ILE A 20 -0.74 3.25 17.28
C ILE A 20 -1.80 2.18 17.08
N ASN A 21 -1.74 1.07 17.82
CA ASN A 21 -2.78 0.05 17.87
C ASN A 21 -4.15 0.69 18.20
N ALA A 22 -4.22 1.53 19.23
CA ALA A 22 -5.45 2.26 19.58
C ALA A 22 -5.92 3.19 18.45
N LYS A 23 -5.00 3.91 17.79
CA LYS A 23 -5.32 4.77 16.63
C LYS A 23 -5.87 3.96 15.46
N ILE A 24 -5.27 2.82 15.13
CA ILE A 24 -5.73 1.91 14.06
C ILE A 24 -7.14 1.41 14.36
N ARG A 25 -7.38 0.92 15.58
CA ARG A 25 -8.71 0.43 16.00
C ARG A 25 -9.77 1.52 15.90
N ARG A 26 -9.49 2.72 16.39
CA ARG A 26 -10.40 3.86 16.27
C ARG A 26 -10.65 4.26 14.81
N PHE A 27 -9.61 4.24 13.98
CA PHE A 27 -9.72 4.58 12.56
C PHE A 27 -10.58 3.57 11.78
N LEU A 28 -10.44 2.28 12.09
CA LEU A 28 -11.14 1.18 11.43
C LEU A 28 -12.47 0.80 12.07
N ALA A 29 -12.82 1.35 13.23
CA ALA A 29 -14.14 1.15 13.83
C ALA A 29 -15.25 1.49 12.80
N PRO A 30 -16.34 0.71 12.74
CA PRO A 30 -16.70 -0.42 13.61
C PRO A 30 -16.32 -1.82 13.05
N LEU A 31 -15.32 -1.95 12.17
CA LEU A 31 -14.95 -3.24 11.59
C LEU A 31 -14.50 -4.26 12.65
N ASP A 32 -14.75 -5.54 12.38
CA ASP A 32 -14.22 -6.64 13.18
C ASP A 32 -12.75 -6.93 12.82
N ILE A 33 -11.85 -6.72 13.78
CA ILE A 33 -10.40 -6.84 13.59
C ILE A 33 -9.89 -8.02 14.40
N LYS A 34 -9.48 -9.07 13.68
CA LYS A 34 -8.94 -10.31 14.26
C LYS A 34 -7.53 -10.14 14.81
N ALA A 35 -6.68 -9.43 14.07
CA ALA A 35 -5.30 -9.17 14.46
C ALA A 35 -4.79 -7.87 13.84
N ILE A 36 -3.82 -7.24 14.50
CA ILE A 36 -3.09 -6.08 14.01
C ILE A 36 -1.59 -6.40 14.07
N VAL A 37 -0.92 -6.27 12.93
CA VAL A 37 0.52 -6.43 12.79
C VAL A 37 1.11 -5.08 12.41
N ILE A 38 2.01 -4.56 13.23
CA ILE A 38 2.71 -3.28 13.03
C ILE A 38 4.16 -3.62 12.68
N ALA A 39 4.59 -3.33 11.46
CA ALA A 39 5.98 -3.46 11.04
C ALA A 39 6.66 -2.09 11.08
N ASN A 40 7.55 -1.89 12.04
CA ASN A 40 8.47 -0.75 12.06
C ASN A 40 9.68 -1.08 11.20
N THR A 41 9.69 -0.56 9.98
CA THR A 41 10.77 -0.81 9.01
C THR A 41 12.08 -0.12 9.38
N LYS A 42 12.04 0.93 10.21
CA LYS A 42 13.23 1.65 10.66
C LYS A 42 13.98 0.91 11.76
N GLU A 43 13.25 0.43 12.76
CA GLU A 43 13.83 -0.29 13.91
C GLU A 43 13.88 -1.80 13.71
N GLU A 44 13.40 -2.29 12.57
CA GLU A 44 13.34 -3.72 12.21
C GLU A 44 12.55 -4.57 13.22
N TYR A 45 11.44 -4.04 13.74
CA TYR A 45 10.55 -4.77 14.65
C TYR A 45 9.18 -5.00 14.04
N ILE A 46 8.62 -6.18 14.32
CA ILE A 46 7.23 -6.50 14.09
C ILE A 46 6.55 -6.65 15.44
N TYR A 47 5.52 -5.85 15.66
CA TYR A 47 4.63 -5.93 16.82
C TYR A 47 3.33 -6.58 16.38
N PHE A 48 2.84 -7.51 17.18
CA PHE A 48 1.69 -8.32 16.87
C PHE A 48 0.66 -8.21 17.98
N TYR A 49 -0.60 -7.99 17.62
CA TYR A 49 -1.74 -7.90 18.52
C TYR A 49 -2.86 -8.80 18.05
N ASP A 50 -3.30 -9.72 18.89
CA ASP A 50 -4.50 -10.53 18.65
C ASP A 50 -5.24 -10.86 19.95
N GLU A 51 -6.18 -11.81 19.87
CA GLU A 51 -6.94 -12.31 21.03
C GLU A 51 -6.09 -12.97 22.12
N ASN A 52 -4.87 -13.43 21.80
CA ASN A 52 -3.95 -14.08 22.74
C ASN A 52 -2.96 -13.08 23.37
N GLY A 53 -3.09 -11.79 23.06
CA GLY A 53 -2.27 -10.72 23.61
C GLY A 53 -1.29 -10.13 22.59
N ARG A 54 -0.13 -9.71 23.09
CA ARG A 54 0.88 -8.99 22.32
C ARG A 54 2.18 -9.76 22.18
N ALA A 55 2.85 -9.62 21.05
CA ALA A 55 4.18 -10.15 20.83
C ALA A 55 5.05 -9.19 20.02
N ILE A 56 6.36 -9.27 20.22
CA ILE A 56 7.35 -8.41 19.56
C ILE A 56 8.46 -9.32 19.03
N LYS A 57 8.84 -9.14 17.77
CA LYS A 57 9.91 -9.91 17.12
C LYS A 57 10.79 -8.97 16.32
N LYS A 58 12.11 -9.07 16.48
CA LYS A 58 13.07 -8.40 15.60
C LYS A 58 13.13 -9.16 14.28
N TYR A 59 13.11 -8.45 13.16
CA TYR A 59 13.06 -9.02 11.83
C TYR A 59 14.06 -8.32 10.90
N SER A 60 15.27 -8.87 10.79
CA SER A 60 16.38 -8.30 10.00
C SER A 60 16.13 -8.22 8.49
N GLY A 61 15.07 -8.85 7.99
CA GLY A 61 14.65 -8.73 6.59
C GLY A 61 13.89 -7.44 6.27
N LEU A 62 13.43 -6.68 7.28
CA LEU A 62 12.68 -5.45 7.04
C LEU A 62 13.56 -4.40 6.35
N ASN A 63 13.13 -3.94 5.18
CA ASN A 63 13.84 -2.92 4.42
C ASN A 63 13.31 -1.54 4.82
N SER A 64 14.19 -0.75 5.45
CA SER A 64 13.88 0.57 6.00
C SER A 64 13.37 1.60 4.99
N GLU A 65 13.57 1.39 3.68
CA GLU A 65 13.16 2.34 2.64
C GLU A 65 11.93 1.87 1.83
N MET A 66 11.30 0.75 2.21
CA MET A 66 10.24 0.16 1.41
C MET A 66 9.11 -0.45 2.25
N GLU A 67 7.93 0.19 2.19
CA GLU A 67 6.71 -0.23 2.87
C GLU A 67 6.30 -1.67 2.55
N PHE A 68 6.57 -2.12 1.32
CA PHE A 68 6.22 -3.46 0.86
C PHE A 68 6.95 -4.58 1.61
N SER A 69 8.15 -4.31 2.13
CA SER A 69 8.83 -5.26 3.03
C SER A 69 8.05 -5.43 4.33
N GLY A 70 7.57 -4.32 4.90
CA GLY A 70 6.72 -4.33 6.09
C GLY A 70 5.40 -5.07 5.85
N TYR A 71 4.77 -4.85 4.68
CA TYR A 71 3.58 -5.59 4.29
C TYR A 71 3.84 -7.08 4.15
N PHE A 72 4.90 -7.47 3.46
CA PHE A 72 5.23 -8.87 3.23
C PHE A 72 5.55 -9.60 4.53
N TYR A 73 6.49 -9.07 5.32
CA TYR A 73 6.93 -9.72 6.54
C TYR A 73 5.89 -9.64 7.66
N GLY A 74 5.06 -8.59 7.70
CA GLY A 74 3.91 -8.51 8.60
C GLY A 74 2.88 -9.62 8.32
N VAL A 75 2.62 -9.90 7.04
CA VAL A 75 1.75 -11.04 6.67
C VAL A 75 2.43 -12.37 7.00
N ALA A 76 3.72 -12.53 6.68
CA ALA A 76 4.47 -13.75 6.97
C ALA A 76 4.42 -14.10 8.46
N GLU A 77 4.65 -13.11 9.34
CA GLU A 77 4.58 -13.28 10.79
C GLU A 77 3.17 -13.69 11.26
N TYR A 78 2.11 -13.13 10.67
CA TYR A 78 0.74 -13.55 10.98
C TYR A 78 0.50 -15.04 10.64
N PHE A 79 0.96 -15.49 9.47
CA PHE A 79 0.81 -16.88 9.05
C PHE A 79 1.63 -17.84 9.91
N GLU A 80 2.87 -17.48 10.24
CA GLU A 80 3.77 -18.24 11.12
C GLU A 80 3.14 -18.44 12.50
N ARG A 81 2.70 -17.35 13.15
CA ARG A 81 2.11 -17.38 14.50
C ARG A 81 0.81 -18.16 14.60
N ARG A 82 -0.05 -18.03 13.59
CA ARG A 82 -1.35 -18.69 13.62
C ARG A 82 -1.26 -20.16 13.16
N ASN A 83 -0.09 -20.63 12.75
CA ASN A 83 0.13 -21.95 12.15
C ASN A 83 -0.91 -22.24 11.03
N ILE A 84 -1.26 -21.20 10.28
CA ILE A 84 -2.25 -21.27 9.22
C ILE A 84 -1.52 -21.65 7.94
N LYS A 85 -1.90 -22.76 7.31
CA LYS A 85 -1.44 -23.08 5.95
C LYS A 85 -2.56 -22.78 4.95
N ASN A 86 -2.33 -21.86 4.03
CA ASN A 86 -3.20 -21.56 2.88
C ASN A 86 -4.66 -21.14 3.17
N MET A 87 -5.02 -20.80 4.40
CA MET A 87 -6.35 -20.22 4.67
C MET A 87 -6.47 -18.87 3.99
N ARG A 88 -7.64 -18.63 3.38
CA ARG A 88 -7.99 -17.34 2.83
C ARG A 88 -8.53 -16.42 3.91
N GLN A 89 -8.07 -15.18 3.89
CA GLN A 89 -8.37 -14.18 4.91
C GLN A 89 -8.51 -12.81 4.23
N SER A 90 -9.21 -11.88 4.88
CA SER A 90 -9.26 -10.49 4.44
C SER A 90 -8.22 -9.66 5.19
N TYR A 91 -7.49 -8.83 4.47
CA TYR A 91 -6.38 -8.02 4.97
C TYR A 91 -6.62 -6.54 4.68
N ILE A 92 -6.25 -5.68 5.63
CA ILE A 92 -6.19 -4.24 5.45
C ILE A 92 -4.73 -3.83 5.53
N PHE A 93 -4.19 -3.33 4.44
CA PHE A 93 -2.83 -2.80 4.37
C PHE A 93 -2.87 -1.28 4.51
N MET A 94 -2.02 -0.74 5.36
CA MET A 94 -1.93 0.69 5.60
C MET A 94 -0.52 1.10 6.03
N ASN A 95 -0.09 2.31 5.69
CA ASN A 95 1.18 2.84 6.16
C ASN A 95 0.98 4.10 7.03
N ASP A 96 2.09 4.56 7.61
CA ASP A 96 2.14 5.74 8.46
C ASP A 96 1.71 7.04 7.79
N THR A 97 1.78 7.15 6.46
CA THR A 97 1.36 8.36 5.74
C THR A 97 -0.08 8.75 6.05
N LEU A 98 -0.95 7.77 6.36
CA LEU A 98 -2.32 8.01 6.82
C LEU A 98 -2.43 8.83 8.11
N PHE A 99 -1.41 8.74 8.98
CA PHE A 99 -1.39 9.38 10.29
C PHE A 99 -0.35 10.50 10.42
N SER A 100 0.76 10.46 9.68
CA SER A 100 1.90 11.38 9.83
C SER A 100 1.88 12.57 8.84
N HIS A 101 1.79 12.31 7.53
CA HIS A 101 2.12 13.31 6.50
C HIS A 101 1.02 13.59 5.48
N GLY A 102 0.00 12.75 5.38
CA GLY A 102 -1.07 12.88 4.41
C GLY A 102 -2.32 12.16 4.90
N LYS A 103 -3.06 12.81 5.81
CA LYS A 103 -4.36 12.29 6.23
C LYS A 103 -5.20 12.02 4.98
N LEU A 104 -5.99 10.95 4.99
CA LEU A 104 -6.97 10.71 3.92
C LEU A 104 -7.72 12.01 3.60
N ARG A 105 -7.77 12.34 2.29
CA ARG A 105 -8.55 13.48 1.80
C ARG A 105 -9.99 13.33 2.30
N LYS A 106 -10.70 14.45 2.49
CA LYS A 106 -12.10 14.41 2.98
C LYS A 106 -12.95 13.42 2.17
N ILE A 107 -12.77 13.39 0.84
CA ILE A 107 -13.48 12.46 -0.04
C ILE A 107 -13.09 10.99 0.14
N GLU A 108 -11.81 10.71 0.40
CA GLU A 108 -11.30 9.36 0.70
C GLU A 108 -11.89 8.85 2.03
N ARG A 109 -12.04 9.73 3.02
CA ARG A 109 -12.69 9.38 4.30
C ARG A 109 -14.16 9.02 4.11
N LEU A 110 -14.89 9.76 3.29
CA LEU A 110 -16.30 9.44 3.00
C LEU A 110 -16.41 8.07 2.32
N GLY A 111 -15.58 7.82 1.31
CA GLY A 111 -15.54 6.53 0.62
C GLY A 111 -15.20 5.37 1.57
N LEU A 112 -14.21 5.55 2.43
CA LEU A 112 -13.84 4.55 3.43
C LEU A 112 -14.96 4.33 4.46
N THR A 113 -15.59 5.39 4.98
CA THR A 113 -16.68 5.27 5.95
C THR A 113 -17.86 4.50 5.38
N GLU A 114 -18.29 4.80 4.15
CA GLU A 114 -19.38 4.06 3.51
C GLU A 114 -19.00 2.59 3.29
N TRP A 115 -17.77 2.31 2.87
CA TRP A 115 -17.29 0.94 2.72
C TRP A 115 -17.25 0.18 4.06
N LYS A 116 -16.82 0.83 5.16
CA LYS A 116 -16.83 0.23 6.49
C LYS A 116 -18.24 -0.17 6.92
N LEU A 117 -19.20 0.73 6.76
CA LEU A 117 -20.61 0.46 7.07
C LEU A 117 -21.14 -0.71 6.25
N ARG A 118 -20.89 -0.72 4.93
CA ARG A 118 -21.30 -1.85 4.07
C ARG A 118 -20.67 -3.18 4.51
N SER A 119 -19.42 -3.16 4.95
CA SER A 119 -18.69 -4.36 5.39
C SER A 119 -19.22 -4.97 6.69
N LEU A 120 -19.99 -4.22 7.48
CA LEU A 120 -20.71 -4.75 8.64
C LEU A 120 -21.87 -5.66 8.21
N PHE A 121 -22.61 -5.22 7.19
CA PHE A 121 -23.83 -5.88 6.75
C PHE A 121 -23.58 -6.94 5.66
N PHE A 122 -22.50 -6.81 4.88
CA PHE A 122 -22.24 -7.69 3.74
C PHE A 122 -20.87 -8.37 3.83
N LYS A 123 -20.90 -9.71 3.82
CA LYS A 123 -19.68 -10.53 3.73
C LYS A 123 -19.21 -10.61 2.29
N ILE A 124 -17.96 -10.22 2.05
CA ILE A 124 -17.31 -10.35 0.74
C ILE A 124 -16.67 -11.73 0.68
N LYS A 125 -17.21 -12.59 -0.18
CA LYS A 125 -16.73 -13.99 -0.35
C LYS A 125 -15.77 -14.14 -1.53
N ASN A 126 -15.78 -13.22 -2.48
CA ASN A 126 -14.96 -13.32 -3.68
C ASN A 126 -13.58 -12.72 -3.46
N LYS A 127 -12.60 -13.19 -4.24
CA LYS A 127 -11.27 -12.57 -4.29
C LYS A 127 -11.40 -11.21 -4.97
N GLU A 128 -11.19 -10.16 -4.21
CA GLU A 128 -11.24 -8.78 -4.72
C GLU A 128 -10.29 -7.86 -3.96
N ILE A 129 -9.98 -6.72 -4.57
CA ILE A 129 -9.19 -5.65 -3.98
C ILE A 129 -9.98 -4.35 -3.93
N HIS A 130 -9.90 -3.66 -2.81
CA HIS A 130 -10.46 -2.32 -2.62
C HIS A 130 -9.34 -1.35 -2.25
N GLY A 131 -9.47 -0.09 -2.64
CA GLY A 131 -8.47 0.92 -2.29
C GLY A 131 -8.76 2.26 -2.94
N PHE A 132 -7.79 3.16 -2.88
CA PHE A 132 -7.86 4.43 -3.59
C PHE A 132 -7.19 4.32 -4.95
N TRP A 133 -7.83 4.92 -5.96
CA TRP A 133 -7.32 4.93 -7.32
C TRP A 133 -6.73 6.30 -7.59
N HIS A 134 -5.45 6.35 -7.91
CA HIS A 134 -4.72 7.58 -8.16
C HIS A 134 -4.44 7.72 -9.65
N LYS A 135 -4.55 8.95 -10.15
CA LYS A 135 -4.14 9.33 -11.50
C LYS A 135 -3.07 10.40 -11.38
N SER A 136 -2.07 10.32 -12.24
CA SER A 136 -0.98 11.29 -12.32
C SER A 136 -0.85 11.79 -13.75
N ILE A 137 -0.63 13.09 -13.92
CA ILE A 137 -0.40 13.67 -15.25
C ILE A 137 0.87 13.09 -15.89
N TYR A 138 1.89 12.76 -15.09
CA TYR A 138 3.15 12.16 -15.55
C TYR A 138 2.98 10.71 -16.06
N LEU A 139 1.85 10.04 -15.76
CA LEU A 139 1.58 8.67 -16.21
C LEU A 139 0.73 8.59 -17.48
N ARG A 140 0.25 9.71 -18.04
CA ARG A 140 -0.69 9.71 -19.17
C ARG A 140 -0.19 9.00 -20.42
N GLU A 141 1.13 8.97 -20.61
CA GLU A 141 1.77 8.34 -21.77
C GLU A 141 2.32 6.94 -21.48
N THR A 142 2.19 6.45 -20.25
CA THR A 142 2.71 5.14 -19.85
C THR A 142 1.63 4.06 -19.90
N GLU A 143 2.03 2.83 -19.61
CA GLU A 143 1.17 1.66 -19.43
C GLU A 143 0.11 1.89 -18.33
N LEU A 144 0.36 2.84 -17.41
CA LEU A 144 -0.53 3.21 -16.30
C LEU A 144 -1.36 4.47 -16.57
N LYS A 145 -1.60 4.82 -17.84
CA LYS A 145 -2.44 5.98 -18.21
C LYS A 145 -3.83 6.02 -17.57
N LYS A 146 -4.37 4.87 -17.17
CA LYS A 146 -5.66 4.76 -16.48
C LYS A 146 -5.59 5.10 -14.99
N GLY A 147 -4.38 5.19 -14.42
CA GLY A 147 -4.11 5.32 -13.00
C GLY A 147 -3.65 4.02 -12.35
N TYR A 148 -3.49 4.05 -11.03
CA TYR A 148 -2.96 2.94 -10.24
C TYR A 148 -3.58 2.88 -8.83
N PHE A 149 -3.51 1.72 -8.19
CA PHE A 149 -3.84 1.56 -6.78
C PHE A 149 -2.77 2.16 -5.90
N ASN A 150 -3.18 3.04 -4.99
CA ASN A 150 -2.26 3.63 -4.05
C ASN A 150 -1.95 2.67 -2.88
N SER A 151 -0.67 2.52 -2.56
CA SER A 151 -0.19 1.59 -1.53
C SER A 151 -0.43 2.07 -0.10
N LYS A 152 -0.73 3.37 0.12
CA LYS A 152 -1.01 3.92 1.45
C LYS A 152 -2.13 3.19 2.19
N PHE A 153 -3.09 2.70 1.42
CA PHE A 153 -4.27 2.01 1.92
C PHE A 153 -4.89 1.16 0.82
N PHE A 154 -4.94 -0.15 1.05
CA PHE A 154 -5.71 -1.08 0.23
C PHE A 154 -6.17 -2.27 1.07
N ILE A 155 -7.21 -2.94 0.59
CA ILE A 155 -7.86 -4.05 1.26
C ILE A 155 -7.88 -5.22 0.29
N LEU A 156 -7.42 -6.38 0.75
CA LEU A 156 -7.46 -7.63 0.01
C LEU A 156 -8.52 -8.54 0.65
N HIS A 157 -9.56 -8.94 -0.09
CA HIS A 157 -10.59 -9.85 0.41
C HIS A 157 -10.40 -11.28 -0.08
N ASN A 158 -10.45 -12.23 0.84
CA ASN A 158 -10.38 -13.67 0.55
C ASN A 158 -9.07 -14.10 -0.17
N TRP A 159 -7.92 -13.64 0.32
CA TRP A 159 -6.59 -13.96 -0.22
C TRP A 159 -5.85 -14.94 0.69
N ASN A 160 -5.08 -15.85 0.10
CA ASN A 160 -4.13 -16.69 0.84
C ASN A 160 -2.70 -16.11 0.80
N PHE A 161 -1.79 -16.68 1.59
CA PHE A 161 -0.41 -16.20 1.66
C PHE A 161 0.32 -16.21 0.32
N THR A 162 0.20 -17.30 -0.44
CA THR A 162 0.87 -17.44 -1.75
C THR A 162 0.45 -16.33 -2.71
N GLU A 163 -0.83 -16.02 -2.77
CA GLU A 163 -1.36 -14.94 -3.60
C GLU A 163 -0.87 -13.57 -3.12
N ILE A 164 -0.78 -13.37 -1.80
CA ILE A 164 -0.24 -12.14 -1.21
C ILE A 164 1.25 -11.97 -1.56
N LYS A 165 2.04 -13.04 -1.52
CA LYS A 165 3.45 -13.01 -1.95
C LYS A 165 3.56 -12.57 -3.41
N SER A 166 2.66 -13.03 -4.28
CA SER A 166 2.67 -12.68 -5.70
C SER A 166 2.29 -11.22 -5.98
N ILE A 167 1.26 -10.67 -5.30
CA ILE A 167 0.87 -9.27 -5.48
C ILE A 167 1.85 -8.28 -4.80
N LEU A 168 2.47 -8.69 -3.68
CA LEU A 168 3.48 -7.88 -2.99
C LEU A 168 4.89 -8.08 -3.54
N ASN A 169 5.18 -9.05 -4.40
CA ASN A 169 6.40 -9.22 -5.19
C ASN A 169 7.73 -8.65 -4.61
N LEU A 170 8.07 -8.96 -3.35
CA LEU A 170 9.06 -8.19 -2.57
C LEU A 170 10.45 -8.13 -3.23
N ASN A 171 10.84 -9.18 -3.95
CA ASN A 171 12.16 -9.32 -4.58
C ASN A 171 12.08 -9.45 -6.11
N GLY A 172 10.89 -9.34 -6.71
CA GLY A 172 10.74 -9.46 -8.16
C GLY A 172 10.71 -8.13 -8.90
N VAL A 173 10.88 -7.00 -8.19
CA VAL A 173 11.01 -5.67 -8.79
C VAL A 173 12.46 -5.22 -8.71
N ALA A 174 13.13 -5.18 -9.87
CA ALA A 174 14.50 -4.72 -10.01
C ALA A 174 14.52 -3.39 -10.77
N VAL A 175 15.26 -2.42 -10.24
CA VAL A 175 15.46 -1.10 -10.88
C VAL A 175 16.95 -0.78 -10.88
N THR A 176 17.44 -0.26 -12.00
CA THR A 176 18.77 0.31 -12.12
C THR A 176 18.71 1.69 -12.77
N ILE A 177 19.80 2.45 -12.67
CA ILE A 177 19.94 3.75 -13.34
C ILE A 177 21.24 3.71 -14.12
N ASN A 178 21.17 3.88 -15.44
CA ASN A 178 22.35 3.92 -16.29
C ASN A 178 23.02 5.31 -16.26
N ASP A 179 24.12 5.48 -17.00
CA ASP A 179 24.94 6.69 -16.94
C ASP A 179 24.26 7.91 -17.59
N ALA A 180 23.23 7.69 -18.42
CA ALA A 180 22.39 8.76 -18.97
C ALA A 180 21.23 9.16 -18.02
N SER A 181 21.26 8.72 -16.76
CA SER A 181 20.16 8.90 -15.79
C SER A 181 18.84 8.27 -16.25
N HIS A 182 18.90 7.26 -17.11
CA HIS A 182 17.74 6.52 -17.57
C HIS A 182 17.44 5.37 -16.60
N TYR A 183 16.17 5.24 -16.23
CA TYR A 183 15.70 4.24 -15.28
C TYR A 183 15.28 2.96 -16.00
N GLU A 184 15.99 1.86 -15.74
CA GLU A 184 15.67 0.55 -16.30
C GLU A 184 15.02 -0.31 -15.22
N ASN A 185 13.93 -0.98 -15.56
CA ASN A 185 13.25 -1.89 -14.64
C ASN A 185 12.60 -3.07 -15.37
N ASN A 186 12.43 -4.18 -14.66
CA ASN A 186 11.93 -5.43 -15.24
C ASN A 186 10.39 -5.54 -15.32
N ILE A 187 9.63 -4.50 -14.94
CA ILE A 187 8.16 -4.53 -14.89
C ILE A 187 7.53 -3.68 -16.00
N PHE A 188 8.02 -2.45 -16.16
CA PHE A 188 7.57 -1.45 -17.13
C PHE A 188 8.78 -1.01 -17.97
N MET A 189 9.05 -1.76 -19.03
CA MET A 189 10.27 -1.62 -19.84
C MET A 189 10.19 -0.49 -20.88
N SER A 190 9.10 0.29 -20.93
CA SER A 190 8.97 1.35 -21.92
C SER A 190 9.79 2.61 -21.56
N ASP A 191 10.36 3.26 -22.58
CA ASP A 191 11.05 4.56 -22.42
C ASP A 191 10.16 5.64 -21.81
N LYS A 192 8.84 5.53 -22.04
CA LYS A 192 7.86 6.48 -21.51
C LYS A 192 7.76 6.36 -19.99
N TYR A 193 7.83 5.14 -19.47
CA TYR A 193 7.83 4.91 -18.03
C TYR A 193 9.15 5.33 -17.38
N SER A 194 10.29 5.08 -18.05
CA SER A 194 11.60 5.60 -17.61
C SER A 194 11.61 7.14 -17.52
N ARG A 195 11.09 7.83 -18.55
CA ARG A 195 10.90 9.29 -18.52
C ARG A 195 9.98 9.73 -17.38
N PHE A 196 8.90 9.01 -17.12
CA PHE A 196 8.05 9.28 -15.95
C PHE A 196 8.86 9.25 -14.64
N LEU A 197 9.66 8.20 -14.40
CA LEU A 197 10.47 8.08 -13.19
C LEU A 197 11.47 9.24 -13.08
N GLN A 198 12.16 9.56 -14.18
CA GLN A 198 13.10 10.67 -14.22
C GLN A 198 12.43 11.99 -13.83
N ARG A 199 11.31 12.33 -14.48
CA ARG A 199 10.57 13.56 -14.19
C ARG A 199 10.07 13.59 -12.74
N TRP A 200 9.42 12.52 -12.31
CA TRP A 200 8.87 12.42 -10.96
C TRP A 200 9.93 12.55 -9.86
N LEU A 201 11.12 12.00 -10.09
CA LEU A 201 12.19 11.98 -9.09
C LEU A 201 13.11 13.21 -9.14
N HIS A 202 13.22 13.89 -10.27
CA HIS A 202 14.18 14.98 -10.45
C HIS A 202 13.55 16.37 -10.66
N GLU A 203 12.28 16.46 -11.07
CA GLU A 203 11.58 17.74 -11.27
C GLU A 203 10.86 18.19 -9.99
N SER A 204 10.83 19.51 -9.75
CA SER A 204 10.34 20.13 -8.50
C SER A 204 8.84 19.92 -8.20
N ASP A 205 8.08 19.53 -9.20
CA ASP A 205 6.63 19.29 -9.15
C ASP A 205 6.25 17.81 -8.96
N GLY A 206 7.24 16.91 -8.91
CA GLY A 206 7.08 15.48 -8.63
C GLY A 206 7.17 15.15 -7.14
N TRP A 207 8.29 14.52 -6.75
CA TRP A 207 8.57 14.15 -5.36
C TRP A 207 9.09 15.34 -4.54
N TYR A 208 8.64 15.52 -3.30
CA TYR A 208 9.09 16.63 -2.44
C TYR A 208 10.60 16.64 -2.09
N LYS A 209 11.33 15.54 -2.36
CA LYS A 209 12.80 15.44 -2.25
C LYS A 209 13.47 15.39 -3.62
N ALA A 210 12.78 15.85 -4.67
CA ALA A 210 13.31 15.84 -6.02
C ALA A 210 14.56 16.71 -6.12
N GLN A 211 15.59 16.18 -6.77
CA GLN A 211 16.88 16.82 -6.99
C GLN A 211 17.62 16.12 -8.13
N GLY A 212 18.61 16.79 -8.72
CA GLY A 212 19.47 16.20 -9.75
C GLY A 212 20.19 14.93 -9.26
N LEU A 213 20.36 13.96 -10.16
CA LEU A 213 21.08 12.72 -9.87
C LEU A 213 22.60 13.00 -9.74
N ASN A 214 23.24 12.39 -8.74
CA ASN A 214 24.69 12.39 -8.59
C ASN A 214 25.17 11.05 -7.99
N SER A 215 26.48 10.86 -7.91
CA SER A 215 27.09 9.61 -7.39
C SER A 215 26.65 9.27 -5.97
N GLU A 216 26.47 10.28 -5.12
CA GLU A 216 26.11 10.11 -3.71
C GLU A 216 24.64 9.68 -3.53
N ASN A 217 23.74 10.25 -4.34
CA ASN A 217 22.31 10.02 -4.20
C ASN A 217 21.76 8.87 -5.05
N LYS A 218 22.53 8.35 -6.02
CA LYS A 218 22.12 7.29 -6.96
C LYS A 218 21.47 6.09 -6.27
N LYS A 219 22.08 5.57 -5.20
CA LYS A 219 21.56 4.41 -4.44
C LYS A 219 20.19 4.69 -3.82
N LYS A 220 19.98 5.89 -3.27
CA LYS A 220 18.71 6.31 -2.68
C LYS A 220 17.62 6.45 -3.75
N PHE A 221 17.97 7.00 -4.90
CA PHE A 221 17.05 7.15 -6.03
C PHE A 221 16.64 5.80 -6.63
N VAL A 222 17.56 4.85 -6.75
CA VAL A 222 17.23 3.46 -7.12
C VAL A 222 16.20 2.89 -6.14
N LYS A 223 16.44 2.96 -4.83
CA LYS A 223 15.48 2.45 -3.82
C LYS A 223 14.11 3.11 -3.95
N LYS A 224 14.06 4.44 -4.12
CA LYS A 224 12.79 5.15 -4.27
C LYS A 224 12.06 4.78 -5.55
N ALA A 225 12.79 4.65 -6.66
CA ALA A 225 12.24 4.19 -7.93
C ALA A 225 11.70 2.76 -7.82
N THR A 226 12.43 1.84 -7.16
CA THR A 226 11.95 0.50 -6.86
C THR A 226 10.62 0.54 -6.11
N SER A 227 10.50 1.35 -5.06
CA SER A 227 9.24 1.52 -4.31
C SER A 227 8.09 2.03 -5.18
N ILE A 228 8.33 2.96 -6.11
CA ILE A 228 7.30 3.46 -7.05
C ILE A 228 6.87 2.37 -8.02
N VAL A 229 7.83 1.68 -8.65
CA VAL A 229 7.56 0.56 -9.56
C VAL A 229 6.76 -0.53 -8.82
N HIS A 230 7.04 -0.73 -7.54
CA HIS A 230 6.36 -1.71 -6.72
C HIS A 230 4.89 -1.38 -6.45
N GLU A 231 4.58 -0.13 -6.11
CA GLU A 231 3.21 0.36 -5.98
C GLU A 231 2.44 0.18 -7.29
N HIS A 232 3.08 0.54 -8.40
CA HIS A 232 2.55 0.42 -9.74
C HIS A 232 2.34 -1.03 -10.18
N TYR A 233 3.23 -1.95 -9.76
CA TYR A 233 3.13 -3.38 -10.04
C TYR A 233 1.85 -4.00 -9.48
N ILE A 234 1.34 -3.55 -8.31
CA ILE A 234 0.05 -4.01 -7.79
C ILE A 234 -1.05 -3.89 -8.85
N THR A 235 -1.08 -2.75 -9.54
CA THR A 235 -2.09 -2.48 -10.57
C THR A 235 -1.92 -3.40 -11.77
N LYS A 236 -0.69 -3.55 -12.27
CA LYS A 236 -0.36 -4.48 -13.36
C LYS A 236 -0.77 -5.91 -13.02
N PHE A 237 -0.43 -6.38 -11.82
CA PHE A 237 -0.78 -7.71 -11.34
C PHE A 237 -2.30 -7.94 -11.31
N ILE A 238 -3.06 -6.96 -10.81
CA ILE A 238 -4.53 -7.02 -10.76
C ILE A 238 -5.13 -7.15 -12.16
N GLU A 239 -4.62 -6.37 -13.11
CA GLU A 239 -5.12 -6.37 -14.49
C GLU A 239 -4.79 -7.65 -15.23
N GLU A 240 -3.54 -8.12 -15.14
CA GLU A 240 -3.09 -9.37 -15.78
C GLU A 240 -3.82 -10.60 -15.24
N ASN A 241 -4.11 -10.62 -13.94
CA ASN A 241 -4.82 -11.72 -13.29
C ASN A 241 -6.35 -11.54 -13.28
N ARG A 242 -6.88 -10.50 -13.94
CA ARG A 242 -8.32 -10.18 -14.00
C ARG A 242 -8.99 -10.15 -12.63
N ILE A 243 -8.27 -9.67 -11.61
CA ILE A 243 -8.79 -9.57 -10.24
C ILE A 243 -9.80 -8.43 -10.18
N LYS A 244 -10.95 -8.70 -9.55
CA LYS A 244 -12.00 -7.70 -9.37
C LYS A 244 -11.48 -6.57 -8.47
N LYS A 245 -11.57 -5.34 -8.99
CA LYS A 245 -11.01 -4.15 -8.34
C LYS A 245 -12.07 -3.08 -8.08
N HIS A 246 -12.00 -2.47 -6.90
CA HIS A 246 -12.96 -1.47 -6.45
C HIS A 246 -12.25 -0.23 -5.91
N CYS A 247 -12.44 0.91 -6.59
CA CYS A 247 -12.09 2.21 -6.02
C CYS A 247 -13.13 2.60 -4.98
N LEU A 248 -12.72 2.87 -3.74
CA LEU A 248 -13.63 3.19 -2.64
C LEU A 248 -14.47 4.44 -2.92
N ILE A 249 -13.86 5.45 -3.54
CA ILE A 249 -14.56 6.70 -3.89
C ILE A 249 -15.56 6.47 -5.00
N ASN A 250 -15.15 5.79 -6.08
CA ASN A 250 -16.05 5.51 -7.21
C ASN A 250 -17.16 4.50 -6.88
N ASN A 251 -17.08 3.81 -5.74
CA ASN A 251 -18.15 2.94 -5.25
C ASN A 251 -19.00 3.58 -4.12
N SER A 252 -18.62 4.76 -3.64
CA SER A 252 -19.34 5.49 -2.60
C SER A 252 -20.38 6.43 -3.21
N ARG A 253 -21.65 6.24 -2.81
CA ARG A 253 -22.75 7.13 -3.21
C ARG A 253 -22.57 8.51 -2.61
N LEU A 254 -22.15 8.57 -1.33
CA LEU A 254 -21.93 9.83 -0.63
C LEU A 254 -20.77 10.62 -1.23
N ALA A 255 -19.67 9.95 -1.57
CA ALA A 255 -18.54 10.59 -2.23
C ALA A 255 -18.93 11.16 -3.60
N LYS A 256 -19.63 10.38 -4.43
CA LYS A 256 -20.13 10.84 -5.73
C LYS A 256 -21.05 12.05 -5.61
N PHE A 257 -21.96 12.03 -4.64
CA PHE A 257 -22.84 13.16 -4.36
C PHE A 257 -22.02 14.41 -4.03
N VAL A 258 -21.12 14.34 -3.05
CA VAL A 258 -20.28 15.48 -2.67
C VAL A 258 -19.44 15.99 -3.84
N MET A 259 -18.79 15.11 -4.60
CA MET A 259 -17.99 15.48 -5.77
C MET A 259 -18.80 16.22 -6.82
N LYS A 260 -20.05 15.81 -7.07
CA LYS A 260 -20.96 16.50 -8.00
C LYS A 260 -21.27 17.92 -7.53
N PHE A 261 -21.51 18.12 -6.22
CA PHE A 261 -21.80 19.44 -5.66
C PHE A 261 -20.62 20.40 -5.75
N ILE A 262 -19.39 19.90 -5.53
CA ILE A 262 -18.18 20.73 -5.54
C ILE A 262 -17.47 20.75 -6.91
N ARG A 263 -18.05 20.13 -7.94
CA ARG A 263 -17.48 19.97 -9.29
C ARG A 263 -16.04 19.38 -9.28
N LEU A 264 -15.79 18.42 -8.39
CA LEU A 264 -14.50 17.74 -8.30
C LEU A 264 -14.52 16.48 -9.19
N GLU A 265 -13.52 16.37 -10.06
CA GLU A 265 -13.24 15.12 -10.81
C GLU A 265 -12.24 14.23 -10.06
N TYR A 266 -12.48 12.92 -10.07
CA TYR A 266 -11.64 11.91 -9.39
C TYR A 266 -11.25 10.77 -10.35
#